data_AF-A0A7C6YU16-F1
#
_entry.id   AF-A0A7C6YU16-F1
#
_cell.length_a   1.000
_cell.length_b   1.000
_cell.length_c   1.000
_cell.angle_alpha   90.00
_cell.angle_beta   90.00
_cell.angle_gamma   90.00
#
_symmetry.space_group_name_H-M   'P 1'
#
loop_
_entity.id
_entity.type
_entity.pdbx_description
1 polymer ?
#
loop_
_entity_poly.entity_id
_entity_poly.type
_entity_poly.pdbx_seq_one_letter_code
_entity_poly.pdbx_strand_id
1 'polypeptide(L)'
;MERIGIIDIGSNSIRLLIIDIKENKAHHQIENLKETVRLGSEVHTDGTIKEKTVAYALDIISLFVKLCKSRKVNHIIAVATAAIRNAPNRSSIIQRIRRETGLKVRVLTGEEEAFLGYVGLVNTNWRQDGVMCDLGGGSLKLVRFEKRLNLQSHVFDFGAVSLMERFNLGDLPAPADLAALEDFLAENFAKVSWLNDEKAIVGVGGTFRSLARVYREHANYLPDITDGIVIPAEEVGKIYEMLQGMSLQERRSVPGLEKARADISVAGVALIHKLLEITGSSELTVATSSIRDGLFFKHIYPRDPIVFNVLTHHTKNLIDYHDLDENHLRKVSNLAVTLFDQLQELHKLGSFERRLLLIAGLLHELGVVISVESLEKHTMYTIINSPLRGLTHRERVLIAFLAASHEQLFLAGLEKHISQGSLRAGDAEIIKKLAPLLQIAHSLDRSRDGMVTHVQSRLTPEICEIYVLGAAKADLETKDAARRAAAFFKEYGTKLTITQG
;
A
#
# COMPACT_ATOMS: atom_id res chain seq x y z
N MET A 1 17.97 -18.33 -4.58
CA MET A 1 16.97 -17.51 -3.85
C MET A 1 17.59 -17.08 -2.53
N GLU A 2 17.75 -15.77 -2.34
CA GLU A 2 18.16 -15.17 -1.07
C GLU A 2 16.93 -14.97 -0.18
N ARG A 3 17.10 -15.11 1.13
CA ARG A 3 16.08 -14.81 2.12
C ARG A 3 16.65 -13.88 3.18
N ILE A 4 16.02 -12.74 3.39
CA ILE A 4 16.45 -11.78 4.41
C ILE A 4 15.43 -11.65 5.53
N GLY A 5 15.92 -11.35 6.74
CA GLY A 5 15.12 -11.00 7.90
C GLY A 5 15.36 -9.54 8.29
N ILE A 6 14.31 -8.76 8.52
CA ILE A 6 14.41 -7.37 8.98
C ILE A 6 13.76 -7.26 10.36
N ILE A 7 14.57 -7.00 11.39
CA ILE A 7 14.13 -6.78 12.77
C ILE A 7 14.14 -5.29 13.08
N ASP A 8 12.98 -4.75 13.43
CA ASP A 8 12.79 -3.36 13.88
C ASP A 8 12.42 -3.34 15.36
N ILE A 9 13.30 -2.80 16.19
CA ILE A 9 13.12 -2.65 17.64
C ILE A 9 12.62 -1.23 17.94
N GLY A 10 11.30 -1.07 17.89
CA GLY A 10 10.61 0.20 18.09
C GLY A 10 10.17 0.47 19.53
N SER A 11 9.77 1.72 19.81
CA SER A 11 9.33 2.13 21.16
C SER A 11 8.10 1.37 21.67
N ASN A 12 7.16 1.02 20.80
CA ASN A 12 5.94 0.31 21.20
C ASN A 12 6.02 -1.20 20.92
N SER A 13 6.67 -1.59 19.83
CA SER A 13 6.64 -2.95 19.31
C SER A 13 7.97 -3.34 18.68
N ILE A 14 8.32 -4.62 18.79
CA ILE A 14 9.40 -5.26 18.03
C ILE A 14 8.77 -6.02 16.87
N ARG A 15 9.32 -5.91 15.67
CA ARG A 15 8.77 -6.54 14.48
C ARG A 15 9.81 -7.30 13.69
N LEU A 16 9.38 -8.36 13.01
CA LEU A 16 10.18 -9.14 12.07
C LEU A 16 9.45 -9.22 10.72
N LEU A 17 10.15 -8.87 9.64
CA LEU A 17 9.77 -9.26 8.28
C LEU A 17 10.73 -10.34 7.78
N ILE A 18 10.22 -11.33 7.05
CA ILE A 18 11.05 -12.22 6.25
C ILE A 18 10.62 -12.11 4.80
N ILE A 19 11.58 -11.89 3.91
CA ILE A 19 11.36 -11.63 2.49
C ILE A 19 12.23 -12.60 1.67
N ASP A 20 11.60 -13.29 0.72
CA ASP A 20 12.28 -14.04 -0.33
C ASP A 20 12.64 -13.12 -1.49
N ILE A 21 13.83 -13.32 -2.05
CA ILE A 21 14.40 -12.53 -3.14
C ILE A 21 15.00 -13.49 -4.17
N LYS A 22 14.44 -13.51 -5.38
CA LYS A 22 14.96 -14.24 -6.55
C LYS A 22 16.18 -13.50 -7.14
N GLU A 23 16.93 -14.18 -8.01
CA GLU A 23 18.12 -13.59 -8.66
C GLU A 23 17.80 -12.37 -9.52
N ASN A 24 16.63 -12.35 -10.16
CA ASN A 24 16.09 -11.19 -10.89
C ASN A 24 15.52 -10.09 -9.97
N LYS A 25 15.71 -10.18 -8.65
CA LYS A 25 15.19 -9.29 -7.60
C LYS A 25 13.68 -9.32 -7.39
N ALA A 26 12.96 -10.22 -8.06
CA ALA A 26 11.57 -10.47 -7.73
C ALA A 26 11.48 -11.00 -6.29
N HIS A 27 10.53 -10.49 -5.52
CA HIS A 27 10.51 -10.68 -4.08
C HIS A 27 9.11 -10.80 -3.52
N HIS A 28 9.01 -11.46 -2.36
CA HIS A 28 7.75 -11.65 -1.68
C HIS A 28 7.95 -11.73 -0.17
N GLN A 29 7.09 -11.04 0.57
CA GLN A 29 7.09 -11.10 2.02
C GLN A 29 6.40 -12.39 2.47
N ILE A 30 7.17 -13.31 3.05
CA ILE A 30 6.67 -14.61 3.52
C ILE A 30 6.27 -14.60 5.00
N GLU A 31 6.71 -13.61 5.78
CA GLU A 31 6.41 -13.50 7.20
C GLU A 31 6.35 -12.04 7.65
N ASN A 32 5.42 -11.70 8.54
CA ASN A 32 5.34 -10.39 9.19
C ASN A 32 4.82 -10.53 10.62
N LEU A 33 5.75 -10.56 11.57
CA LEU A 33 5.46 -10.68 13.00
C LEU A 33 5.60 -9.33 13.71
N LYS A 34 4.80 -9.16 14.75
CA LYS A 34 4.78 -7.98 15.60
C LYS A 34 4.50 -8.41 17.03
N GLU A 35 5.38 -8.01 17.94
CA GLU A 35 5.19 -8.16 19.37
C GLU A 35 5.15 -6.80 20.06
N THR A 36 4.21 -6.62 20.99
CA THR A 36 4.06 -5.35 21.72
C THR A 36 4.84 -5.44 23.03
N VAL A 37 5.93 -4.68 23.11
CA VAL A 37 6.88 -4.70 24.24
C VAL A 37 6.84 -3.39 25.04
N ARG A 38 6.44 -2.28 24.40
CA ARG A 38 6.33 -0.95 25.02
C ARG A 38 7.60 -0.46 25.74
N LEU A 39 8.75 -0.62 25.06
CA LEU A 39 10.05 -0.09 25.49
C LEU A 39 10.03 1.41 25.87
N GLY A 40 9.12 2.19 25.27
CA GLY A 40 9.01 3.63 25.52
C GLY A 40 8.23 4.03 26.77
N SER A 41 7.38 3.17 27.34
CA SER A 41 6.53 3.51 28.51
C SER A 41 7.01 2.90 29.82
N GLU A 42 7.82 1.84 29.76
CA GLU A 42 8.33 1.18 30.96
C GLU A 42 9.74 1.66 31.33
N VAL A 43 9.87 2.97 31.54
CA VAL A 43 11.12 3.63 31.93
C VAL A 43 11.10 4.06 33.40
N HIS A 44 12.29 4.18 34.00
CA HIS A 44 12.51 4.90 35.25
C HIS A 44 12.41 6.42 35.03
N THR A 45 12.39 7.20 36.11
CA THR A 45 12.28 8.66 36.05
C THR A 45 13.43 9.34 35.29
N ASP A 46 14.59 8.69 35.21
CA ASP A 46 15.76 9.13 34.46
C ASP A 46 15.72 8.71 32.97
N GLY A 47 14.66 8.02 32.52
CA GLY A 47 14.53 7.48 31.17
C GLY A 47 15.18 6.10 30.97
N THR A 48 15.77 5.50 32.01
CA THR A 48 16.36 4.15 31.95
C THR A 48 15.27 3.11 31.69
N ILE A 49 15.43 2.25 30.68
CA ILE A 49 14.47 1.18 30.41
C ILE A 49 14.57 0.13 31.51
N LYS A 50 13.43 -0.23 32.12
CA LYS A 50 13.37 -1.20 33.22
C LYS A 50 13.87 -2.56 32.79
N GLU A 51 14.60 -3.25 33.69
CA GLU A 51 15.21 -4.55 33.42
C GLU A 51 14.20 -5.62 32.98
N LYS A 52 12.99 -5.64 33.57
CA LYS A 52 11.90 -6.55 33.17
C LYS A 52 11.55 -6.40 31.67
N THR A 53 11.55 -5.17 31.16
CA THR A 53 11.18 -4.84 29.79
C THR A 53 12.33 -5.19 28.84
N VAL A 54 13.57 -4.96 29.27
CA VAL A 54 14.78 -5.39 28.54
C VAL A 54 14.83 -6.91 28.42
N ALA A 55 14.57 -7.65 29.50
CA ALA A 55 14.52 -9.11 29.50
C ALA A 55 13.44 -9.64 28.54
N TYR A 56 12.22 -9.09 28.62
CA TYR A 56 11.16 -9.48 27.69
C TYR A 56 11.49 -9.15 26.23
N ALA A 57 12.09 -7.99 25.95
CA ALA A 57 12.56 -7.63 24.62
C ALA A 57 13.60 -8.64 24.08
N LEU A 58 14.54 -9.07 24.93
CA LEU A 58 15.56 -10.06 24.57
C LEU A 58 14.94 -11.42 24.27
N ASP A 59 13.93 -11.85 25.01
CA ASP A 59 13.21 -13.10 24.74
C ASP A 59 12.55 -13.06 23.36
N ILE A 60 11.88 -11.96 23.01
CA ILE A 60 11.27 -11.76 21.69
C ILE A 60 12.32 -11.72 20.58
N ILE A 61 13.42 -10.97 20.76
CA ILE A 61 14.50 -10.90 19.76
C ILE A 61 15.13 -12.29 19.57
N SER A 62 15.35 -13.04 20.65
CA SER A 62 15.86 -14.41 20.60
C SER A 62 14.91 -15.34 19.85
N LEU A 63 13.60 -15.22 20.06
CA LEU A 63 12.58 -15.95 19.31
C LEU A 63 12.63 -15.62 17.82
N PHE A 64 12.71 -14.34 17.46
CA PHE A 64 12.83 -13.90 16.06
C PHE A 64 14.11 -14.41 15.40
N VAL A 65 15.25 -14.38 16.09
CA VAL A 65 16.50 -14.95 15.57
C VAL A 65 16.38 -16.47 15.36
N LYS A 66 15.77 -17.19 16.30
CA LYS A 66 15.49 -18.64 16.14
C LYS A 66 14.57 -18.91 14.95
N LEU A 67 13.53 -18.09 14.76
CA LEU A 67 12.64 -18.20 13.61
C LEU A 67 13.39 -17.94 12.30
N CYS A 68 14.22 -16.90 12.23
CA CYS A 68 15.07 -16.63 11.07
C CYS A 68 15.98 -17.84 10.73
N LYS A 69 16.59 -18.47 11.75
CA LYS A 69 17.39 -19.70 11.56
C LYS A 69 16.54 -20.85 11.01
N SER A 70 15.37 -21.11 11.60
CA SER A 70 14.43 -22.15 11.14
C SER A 70 13.97 -21.92 9.69
N ARG A 71 13.68 -20.66 9.35
CA ARG A 71 13.31 -20.23 8.00
C ARG A 71 14.50 -20.13 7.06
N LYS A 72 15.73 -20.49 7.45
CA LYS A 72 16.94 -20.43 6.61
C LYS A 72 17.21 -19.02 6.04
N VAL A 73 16.96 -17.98 6.83
CA VAL A 73 17.32 -16.60 6.50
C VAL A 73 18.84 -16.49 6.35
N ASN A 74 19.30 -15.96 5.21
CA ASN A 74 20.72 -15.74 4.92
C ASN A 74 21.30 -14.57 5.72
N HIS A 75 20.55 -13.47 5.81
CA HIS A 75 21.01 -12.23 6.44
C HIS A 75 19.91 -11.60 7.30
N ILE A 76 20.27 -11.19 8.52
CA ILE A 76 19.39 -10.46 9.42
C ILE A 76 19.86 -9.01 9.52
N ILE A 77 19.00 -8.08 9.11
CA ILE A 77 19.17 -6.64 9.27
C ILE A 77 18.41 -6.25 10.53
N ALA A 78 19.11 -5.76 11.56
CA ALA A 78 18.46 -5.36 12.81
C ALA A 78 18.73 -3.89 13.16
N VAL A 79 17.65 -3.15 13.42
CA VAL A 79 17.70 -1.74 13.79
C VAL A 79 16.94 -1.46 15.08
N ALA A 80 17.33 -0.41 15.79
CA ALA A 80 16.64 0.10 16.96
C ALA A 80 16.40 1.61 16.82
N THR A 81 15.28 2.09 17.35
CA THR A 81 14.81 3.47 17.16
C THR A 81 14.71 4.25 18.48
N ALA A 82 13.83 5.26 18.55
CA ALA A 82 13.75 6.27 19.60
C ALA A 82 13.88 5.76 21.05
N ALA A 83 13.17 4.68 21.43
CA ALA A 83 13.25 4.19 22.82
C ALA A 83 14.66 3.75 23.21
N ILE A 84 15.34 2.93 22.40
CA ILE A 84 16.71 2.52 22.68
C ILE A 84 17.69 3.66 22.41
N ARG A 85 17.46 4.51 21.39
CA ARG A 85 18.32 5.66 21.10
C ARG A 85 18.45 6.59 22.30
N ASN A 86 17.33 6.88 22.96
CA ASN A 86 17.22 7.87 24.03
C ASN A 86 17.50 7.29 25.42
N ALA A 87 17.52 5.96 25.57
CA ALA A 87 17.74 5.32 26.86
C ALA A 87 19.17 5.52 27.39
N PRO A 88 19.37 5.96 28.65
CA PRO A 88 20.69 6.03 29.28
C PRO A 88 21.44 4.69 29.27
N ASN A 89 20.72 3.58 29.47
CA ASN A 89 21.27 2.23 29.49
C ASN A 89 21.40 1.55 28.10
N ARG A 90 21.28 2.31 26.99
CA ARG A 90 21.32 1.75 25.61
C ARG A 90 22.53 0.87 25.31
N SER A 91 23.72 1.27 25.76
CA SER A 91 24.97 0.53 25.48
C SER A 91 24.93 -0.86 26.10
N SER A 92 24.40 -0.98 27.32
CA SER A 92 24.22 -2.25 28.01
C SER A 92 23.22 -3.15 27.26
N ILE A 93 22.08 -2.59 26.84
CA ILE A 93 21.04 -3.31 26.08
C ILE A 93 21.60 -3.86 24.77
N ILE A 94 22.29 -3.03 23.97
CA ILE A 94 22.86 -3.45 22.67
C ILE A 94 23.94 -4.53 22.86
N GLN A 95 24.82 -4.38 23.85
CA GLN A 95 25.83 -5.39 24.14
C GLN A 95 25.20 -6.72 24.56
N ARG A 96 24.14 -6.65 25.37
CA ARG A 96 23.40 -7.83 25.83
C ARG A 96 22.70 -8.55 24.69
N ILE A 97 22.03 -7.82 23.78
CA ILE A 97 21.44 -8.40 22.57
C ILE A 97 22.52 -9.14 21.77
N ARG A 98 23.67 -8.51 21.54
CA ARG A 98 24.78 -9.13 20.78
C ARG A 98 25.30 -10.39 21.46
N ARG A 99 25.50 -10.36 22.79
CA ARG A 99 26.01 -11.51 23.56
C ARG A 99 25.05 -12.70 23.54
N GLU A 100 23.76 -12.46 23.71
CA GLU A 100 22.77 -13.53 23.91
C GLU A 100 22.19 -14.07 22.60
N THR A 101 22.16 -13.26 21.54
CA THR A 101 21.54 -13.63 20.25
C THR A 101 22.53 -13.69 19.08
N GLY A 102 23.73 -13.12 19.25
CA GLY A 102 24.68 -12.90 18.15
C GLY A 102 24.31 -11.74 17.21
N LEU A 103 23.16 -11.09 17.42
CA LEU A 103 22.63 -10.07 16.53
C LEU A 103 23.38 -8.74 16.69
N LYS A 104 23.83 -8.17 15.57
CA LYS A 104 24.37 -6.80 15.52
C LYS A 104 23.21 -5.84 15.26
N VAL A 105 22.84 -5.05 16.26
CA VAL A 105 21.77 -4.05 16.17
C VAL A 105 22.37 -2.68 15.89
N ARG A 106 21.84 -1.99 14.87
CA ARG A 106 22.19 -0.61 14.56
C ARG A 106 21.16 0.35 15.15
N VAL A 107 21.59 1.24 16.02
CA VAL A 107 20.71 2.31 16.55
C VAL A 107 20.63 3.42 15.51
N LEU A 108 19.42 3.74 15.05
CA LEU A 108 19.18 4.76 14.03
C LEU A 108 19.07 6.15 14.64
N THR A 109 19.58 7.17 13.96
CA THR A 109 19.22 8.56 14.27
C THR A 109 17.78 8.87 13.84
N GLY A 110 17.23 10.00 14.30
CA GLY A 110 15.89 10.43 13.89
C GLY A 110 15.80 10.68 12.38
N GLU A 111 16.84 11.27 11.80
CA GLU A 111 16.97 11.59 10.39
C GLU A 111 17.11 10.32 9.54
N GLU A 112 17.84 9.31 10.03
CA GLU A 112 17.93 8.02 9.35
C GLU A 112 16.57 7.30 9.33
N GLU A 113 15.81 7.36 10.42
CA GLU A 113 14.44 6.85 10.45
C GLU A 113 13.54 7.61 9.47
N ALA A 114 13.61 8.95 9.46
CA ALA A 114 12.84 9.77 8.52
C ALA A 114 13.16 9.41 7.08
N PHE A 115 14.45 9.27 6.74
CA PHE A 115 14.91 8.88 5.41
C PHE A 115 14.45 7.47 5.02
N LEU A 116 14.60 6.48 5.91
CA LEU A 116 14.16 5.10 5.63
C LEU A 116 12.63 5.01 5.51
N GLY A 117 11.88 5.74 6.32
CA GLY A 117 10.43 5.86 6.19
C GLY A 117 10.06 6.45 4.83
N TYR A 118 10.74 7.52 4.42
CA TYR A 118 10.55 8.17 3.12
C TYR A 118 10.84 7.22 1.96
N VAL A 119 11.99 6.53 1.97
CA VAL A 119 12.35 5.53 0.94
C VAL A 119 11.29 4.43 0.87
N GLY A 120 10.84 3.93 2.02
CA GLY A 120 9.75 2.97 2.10
C GLY A 120 8.48 3.51 1.45
N LEU A 121 8.09 4.74 1.77
CA LEU A 121 6.88 5.36 1.24
C LEU A 121 6.94 5.62 -0.27
N VAL A 122 7.97 6.29 -0.78
CA VAL A 122 8.03 6.69 -2.20
C VAL A 122 8.15 5.50 -3.15
N ASN A 123 8.49 4.33 -2.64
CA ASN A 123 8.52 3.07 -3.39
C ASN A 123 7.23 2.26 -3.29
N THR A 124 6.27 2.65 -2.45
CA THR A 124 5.02 1.91 -2.24
C THR A 124 3.76 2.78 -2.30
N ASN A 125 3.90 4.08 -2.54
CA ASN A 125 2.80 5.03 -2.59
C ASN A 125 2.47 5.45 -4.04
N TRP A 126 1.23 5.86 -4.27
CA TRP A 126 0.77 6.40 -5.56
C TRP A 126 0.95 7.92 -5.66
N ARG A 127 0.99 8.64 -4.54
CA ARG A 127 1.25 10.10 -4.55
C ARG A 127 2.71 10.38 -4.89
N GLN A 128 2.91 11.41 -5.71
CA GLN A 128 4.24 11.91 -6.08
C GLN A 128 4.69 13.08 -5.19
N ASP A 129 3.74 13.73 -4.54
CA ASP A 129 3.95 14.94 -3.73
C ASP A 129 3.19 14.85 -2.40
N GLY A 130 3.72 15.52 -1.39
CA GLY A 130 3.07 15.70 -0.09
C GLY A 130 4.03 15.65 1.09
N VAL A 131 3.47 15.44 2.29
CA VAL A 131 4.22 15.30 3.53
C VAL A 131 3.98 13.90 4.09
N MET A 132 5.05 13.12 4.20
CA MET A 132 5.04 11.90 4.98
C MET A 132 5.04 12.24 6.47
N CYS A 133 4.15 11.60 7.23
CA CYS A 133 4.08 11.73 8.68
C CYS A 133 4.21 10.35 9.30
N ASP A 134 5.40 10.00 9.79
CA ASP A 134 5.64 8.73 10.50
C ASP A 134 5.51 8.94 12.01
N LEU A 135 4.37 8.51 12.56
CA LEU A 135 4.08 8.61 13.99
C LEU A 135 4.44 7.31 14.71
N GLY A 136 5.57 7.37 15.42
CA GLY A 136 6.03 6.35 16.34
C GLY A 136 5.48 6.53 17.77
N GLY A 137 5.96 5.70 18.69
CA GLY A 137 5.63 5.84 20.11
C GLY A 137 6.32 7.03 20.79
N GLY A 138 7.59 7.28 20.47
CA GLY A 138 8.39 8.33 21.10
C GLY A 138 8.99 9.35 20.13
N SER A 139 8.53 9.38 18.87
CA SER A 139 8.95 10.41 17.91
C SER A 139 7.96 10.50 16.75
N LEU A 140 7.96 11.66 16.10
CA LEU A 140 7.25 11.95 14.86
C LEU A 140 8.27 12.41 13.83
N LYS A 141 8.22 11.83 12.62
CA LYS A 141 9.05 12.26 11.50
C LYS A 141 8.16 12.85 10.43
N LEU A 142 8.52 14.04 9.98
CA LEU A 142 7.88 14.73 8.87
C LEU A 142 8.88 14.79 7.72
N VAL A 143 8.46 14.36 6.52
CA VAL A 143 9.29 14.47 5.32
C VAL A 143 8.44 15.03 4.18
N ARG A 144 8.78 16.23 3.73
CA ARG A 144 8.21 16.84 2.54
C ARG A 144 8.87 16.25 1.30
N PHE A 145 8.06 15.81 0.34
CA PHE A 145 8.53 15.30 -0.93
C PHE A 145 7.74 15.88 -2.10
N GLU A 146 8.43 16.13 -3.21
CA GLU A 146 7.85 16.60 -4.47
C GLU A 146 8.47 15.81 -5.62
N LYS A 147 7.67 15.34 -6.57
CA LYS A 147 8.09 14.46 -7.67
C LYS A 147 8.89 13.27 -7.16
N ARG A 148 8.49 12.77 -5.99
CA ARG A 148 9.12 11.70 -5.22
C ARG A 148 10.51 12.02 -4.67
N LEU A 149 11.00 13.25 -4.77
CA LEU A 149 12.29 13.71 -4.21
C LEU A 149 12.09 14.23 -2.78
N ASN A 150 12.97 13.84 -1.86
CA ASN A 150 13.00 14.38 -0.50
C ASN A 150 13.50 15.83 -0.54
N LEU A 151 12.67 16.77 -0.08
CA LEU A 151 13.00 18.19 -0.04
C LEU A 151 13.44 18.62 1.36
N GLN A 152 12.62 18.32 2.37
CA GLN A 152 12.82 18.79 3.73
C GLN A 152 12.37 17.70 4.71
N SER A 153 13.08 17.59 5.84
CA SER A 153 12.70 16.68 6.91
C SER A 153 12.78 17.38 8.25
N HIS A 154 11.89 16.99 9.16
CA HIS A 154 11.90 17.44 10.54
C HIS A 154 11.56 16.26 11.46
N VAL A 155 12.23 16.18 12.60
CA VAL A 155 12.03 15.12 13.59
C VAL A 155 11.67 15.75 14.92
N PHE A 156 10.54 15.35 15.46
CA PHE A 156 10.13 15.69 16.82
C PHE A 156 10.40 14.51 17.76
N ASP A 157 10.95 14.81 18.93
CA ASP A 157 11.21 13.83 20.01
C ASP A 157 9.96 13.57 20.89
N PHE A 158 8.78 13.58 20.27
CA PHE A 158 7.53 13.14 20.87
C PHE A 158 6.74 12.26 19.89
N GLY A 159 6.05 11.25 20.40
CA GLY A 159 5.13 10.40 19.65
C GLY A 159 3.89 10.05 20.47
N ALA A 160 3.09 9.10 19.98
CA ALA A 160 1.79 8.80 20.60
C ALA A 160 1.88 8.33 22.06
N VAL A 161 2.93 7.59 22.44
CA VAL A 161 3.13 7.11 23.81
C VAL A 161 3.58 8.26 24.70
N SER A 162 4.62 9.01 24.31
CA SER A 162 5.15 10.10 25.13
C SER A 162 4.15 11.24 25.30
N LEU A 163 3.31 11.52 24.30
CA LEU A 163 2.23 12.51 24.41
C LEU A 163 1.13 12.02 25.34
N MET A 164 0.71 10.76 25.23
CA MET A 164 -0.28 10.18 26.13
C MET A 164 0.16 10.27 27.59
N GLU A 165 1.42 9.94 27.89
CA GLU A 165 1.96 10.00 29.25
C GLU A 165 2.09 11.44 29.75
N ARG A 166 2.64 12.34 28.93
CA ARG A 166 2.88 13.73 29.30
C ARG A 166 1.61 14.50 29.65
N PHE A 167 0.52 14.23 28.92
CA PHE A 167 -0.77 14.90 29.09
C PHE A 167 -1.83 14.00 29.73
N ASN A 168 -1.42 12.89 30.36
CA ASN A 168 -2.34 12.01 31.12
C ASN A 168 -3.60 11.54 30.34
N LEU A 169 -3.42 11.14 29.08
CA LEU A 169 -4.53 10.80 28.15
C LEU A 169 -4.85 9.29 28.07
N GLY A 170 -4.26 8.52 28.98
CA GLY A 170 -4.35 7.05 28.98
C GLY A 170 -5.75 6.51 29.28
N ASP A 171 -6.58 7.29 29.98
CA ASP A 171 -7.99 7.02 30.27
C ASP A 171 -8.86 8.24 29.90
N LEU A 172 -10.04 8.44 30.48
CA LEU A 172 -10.90 9.59 30.18
C LEU A 172 -10.14 10.92 30.40
N PRO A 173 -9.83 11.67 29.32
CA PRO A 173 -9.03 12.88 29.43
C PRO A 173 -9.76 14.02 30.13
N ALA A 174 -9.04 14.81 30.93
CA ALA A 174 -9.55 16.08 31.41
C ALA A 174 -9.53 17.12 30.28
N PRO A 175 -10.52 18.04 30.18
CA PRO A 175 -10.52 19.08 29.16
C PRO A 175 -9.26 19.97 29.16
N ALA A 176 -8.69 20.23 30.34
CA ALA A 176 -7.46 21.00 30.47
C ALA A 176 -6.23 20.28 29.88
N ASP A 177 -6.16 18.96 30.03
CA ASP A 177 -5.07 18.14 29.49
C ASP A 177 -5.11 18.08 27.95
N LEU A 178 -6.33 18.01 27.39
CA LEU A 178 -6.54 18.07 25.94
C LEU A 178 -6.13 19.42 25.36
N ALA A 179 -6.59 20.52 25.97
CA ALA A 179 -6.21 21.87 25.56
C ALA A 179 -4.67 22.05 25.61
N ALA A 180 -4.03 21.58 26.69
CA ALA A 180 -2.58 21.65 26.82
C ALA A 180 -1.84 20.82 25.74
N LEU A 181 -2.38 19.66 25.35
CA LEU A 181 -1.84 18.89 24.23
C LEU A 181 -1.97 19.67 22.92
N GLU A 182 -3.14 20.23 22.64
CA GLU A 182 -3.40 20.95 21.39
C GLU A 182 -2.54 22.20 21.25
N ASP A 183 -2.36 22.97 22.33
CA ASP A 183 -1.44 24.12 22.38
C ASP A 183 0.00 23.67 22.14
N PHE A 184 0.44 22.60 22.82
CA PHE A 184 1.78 22.05 22.63
C PHE A 184 2.02 21.61 21.18
N LEU A 185 1.03 20.98 20.54
CA LEU A 185 1.13 20.56 19.13
C LEU A 185 1.19 21.78 18.21
N ALA A 186 0.33 22.79 18.43
CA ALA A 186 0.32 24.03 17.65
C ALA A 186 1.68 24.76 17.71
N GLU A 187 2.23 24.93 18.91
CA GLU A 187 3.54 25.57 19.12
C GLU A 187 4.67 24.82 18.43
N ASN A 188 4.67 23.48 18.46
CA ASN A 188 5.74 22.70 17.85
C ASN A 188 5.61 22.63 16.32
N PHE A 189 4.41 22.50 15.79
CA PHE A 189 4.19 22.52 14.34
C PHE A 189 4.46 23.90 13.73
N ALA A 190 4.21 24.99 14.45
CA ALA A 190 4.57 26.35 14.02
C ALA A 190 6.09 26.53 13.78
N LYS A 191 6.95 25.70 14.39
CA LYS A 191 8.41 25.71 14.16
C LYS A 191 8.81 25.15 12.79
N VAL A 192 7.88 24.50 12.08
CA VAL A 192 8.10 23.86 10.79
C VAL A 192 7.37 24.66 9.73
N SER A 193 7.97 25.78 9.32
CA SER A 193 7.34 26.79 8.44
C SER A 193 6.80 26.26 7.12
N TRP A 194 7.40 25.19 6.58
CA TRP A 194 7.01 24.57 5.32
C TRP A 194 5.77 23.68 5.39
N LEU A 195 5.15 23.48 6.58
CA LEU A 195 3.93 22.69 6.70
C LEU A 195 2.67 23.40 6.18
N ASN A 196 2.65 24.73 6.17
CA ASN A 196 1.46 25.51 5.83
C ASN A 196 1.12 25.50 4.34
N ASP A 197 2.05 25.08 3.48
CA ASP A 197 1.91 25.12 2.01
C ASP A 197 1.47 23.78 1.40
N GLU A 198 1.31 22.73 2.21
CA GLU A 198 1.24 21.34 1.72
C GLU A 198 -0.15 20.70 1.91
N LYS A 199 -0.75 20.28 0.80
CA LYS A 199 -2.16 19.83 0.79
C LYS A 199 -2.35 18.33 0.97
N ALA A 200 -1.31 17.51 0.83
CA ALA A 200 -1.41 16.07 0.87
C ALA A 200 -0.61 15.46 2.02
N ILE A 201 -1.31 14.96 3.03
CA ILE A 201 -0.69 14.25 4.17
C ILE A 201 -0.73 12.75 3.94
N VAL A 202 0.42 12.11 4.09
CA VAL A 202 0.57 10.65 3.99
C VAL A 202 1.05 10.08 5.33
N GLY A 203 0.11 9.53 6.08
CA GLY A 203 0.32 8.96 7.40
C GLY A 203 0.95 7.57 7.36
N VAL A 204 2.04 7.41 8.08
CA VAL A 204 2.80 6.16 8.23
C VAL A 204 2.87 5.78 9.70
N GLY A 205 2.74 4.48 9.99
CA GLY A 205 2.89 3.95 11.34
C GLY A 205 1.59 3.44 11.94
N GLY A 206 1.70 2.96 13.19
CA GLY A 206 0.63 2.17 13.80
C GLY A 206 -0.63 2.96 14.13
N THR A 207 -0.50 4.23 14.49
CA THR A 207 -1.65 5.11 14.83
C THR A 207 -2.50 5.38 13.60
N PHE A 208 -1.88 5.76 12.47
CA PHE A 208 -2.57 5.96 11.20
C PHE A 208 -3.28 4.69 10.72
N ARG A 209 -2.64 3.51 10.84
CA ARG A 209 -3.27 2.23 10.50
C ARG A 209 -4.43 1.85 11.42
N SER A 210 -4.41 2.30 12.68
CA SER A 210 -5.54 2.11 13.60
C SER A 210 -6.68 3.04 13.23
N LEU A 211 -6.41 4.32 12.99
CA LEU A 211 -7.39 5.30 12.51
C LEU A 211 -8.08 4.83 11.23
N ALA A 212 -7.30 4.36 10.24
CA ALA A 212 -7.84 3.80 9.00
C ALA A 212 -8.75 2.59 9.21
N ARG A 213 -8.44 1.71 10.18
CA ARG A 213 -9.29 0.56 10.51
C ARG A 213 -10.58 0.99 11.20
N VAL A 214 -10.51 1.91 12.16
CA VAL A 214 -11.70 2.50 12.79
C VAL A 214 -12.59 3.14 11.73
N TYR A 215 -12.05 3.99 10.86
CA TYR A 215 -12.78 4.62 9.77
C TYR A 215 -13.44 3.57 8.84
N ARG A 216 -12.68 2.54 8.44
CA ARG A 216 -13.18 1.46 7.58
C ARG A 216 -14.37 0.72 8.16
N GLU A 217 -14.32 0.39 9.45
CA GLU A 217 -15.42 -0.27 10.16
C GLU A 217 -16.65 0.66 10.25
N HIS A 218 -16.46 1.95 10.59
CA HIS A 218 -17.56 2.90 10.71
C HIS A 218 -18.25 3.20 9.37
N ALA A 219 -17.45 3.31 8.30
CA ALA A 219 -17.95 3.58 6.95
C ALA A 219 -18.37 2.30 6.18
N ASN A 220 -18.16 1.10 6.75
CA ASN A 220 -18.25 -0.18 6.03
C ASN A 220 -17.47 -0.19 4.70
N TYR A 221 -16.27 0.40 4.72
CA TYR A 221 -15.55 0.78 3.51
C TYR A 221 -14.97 -0.41 2.73
N LEU A 222 -15.16 -0.41 1.40
CA LEU A 222 -14.54 -1.36 0.46
C LEU A 222 -13.53 -0.69 -0.50
N PRO A 223 -12.39 -1.33 -0.84
CA PRO A 223 -11.97 -2.68 -0.44
C PRO A 223 -11.52 -2.77 1.02
N ASP A 224 -11.44 -3.99 1.55
CA ASP A 224 -11.01 -4.28 2.93
C ASP A 224 -9.49 -4.11 3.12
N ILE A 225 -8.95 -2.95 2.76
CA ILE A 225 -7.51 -2.69 2.64
C ILE A 225 -7.18 -1.37 3.34
N THR A 226 -6.15 -1.41 4.20
CA THR A 226 -5.68 -0.22 4.93
C THR A 226 -4.70 0.63 4.11
N ASP A 227 -3.96 0.01 3.18
CA ASP A 227 -2.93 0.72 2.42
C ASP A 227 -3.49 1.55 1.27
N GLY A 228 -3.22 2.85 1.28
CA GLY A 228 -3.68 3.76 0.24
C GLY A 228 -5.10 4.27 0.44
N ILE A 229 -5.73 3.94 1.57
CA ILE A 229 -7.02 4.53 1.94
C ILE A 229 -6.88 6.03 2.14
N VAL A 230 -7.89 6.77 1.69
CA VAL A 230 -8.01 8.21 1.86
C VAL A 230 -9.18 8.49 2.80
N ILE A 231 -8.90 9.22 3.88
CA ILE A 231 -9.87 9.55 4.93
C ILE A 231 -10.10 11.06 4.89
N PRO A 232 -11.35 11.54 4.72
CA PRO A 232 -11.64 12.96 4.81
C PRO A 232 -11.23 13.54 6.18
N ALA A 233 -10.71 14.77 6.21
CA ALA A 233 -10.27 15.41 7.45
C ALA A 233 -11.42 15.56 8.47
N GLU A 234 -12.64 15.80 8.00
CA GLU A 234 -13.86 15.83 8.81
C GLU A 234 -14.09 14.50 9.54
N GLU A 235 -13.89 13.37 8.86
CA GLU A 235 -14.05 12.04 9.45
C GLU A 235 -12.95 11.75 10.49
N VAL A 236 -11.74 12.26 10.28
CA VAL A 236 -10.69 12.23 11.30
C VAL A 236 -11.12 13.03 12.55
N GLY A 237 -11.72 14.21 12.37
CA GLY A 237 -12.27 15.02 13.46
C GLY A 237 -13.39 14.31 14.22
N LYS A 238 -14.36 13.69 13.52
CA LYS A 238 -15.43 12.90 14.17
C LYS A 238 -14.88 11.73 14.99
N ILE A 239 -13.88 11.02 14.46
CA ILE A 239 -13.23 9.93 15.19
C ILE A 239 -12.46 10.47 16.41
N TYR A 240 -11.81 11.64 16.29
CA TYR A 240 -11.15 12.30 17.42
C TYR A 240 -12.15 12.63 18.53
N GLU A 241 -13.24 13.34 18.19
CA GLU A 241 -14.30 13.74 19.12
C GLU A 241 -14.92 12.54 19.84
N MET A 242 -15.19 11.47 19.09
CA MET A 242 -15.68 10.22 19.65
C MET A 242 -14.69 9.62 20.67
N LEU A 243 -13.41 9.52 20.31
CA LEU A 243 -12.40 8.85 21.15
C LEU A 243 -12.04 9.65 22.40
N GLN A 244 -12.00 10.99 22.33
CA GLN A 244 -11.69 11.82 23.50
C GLN A 244 -12.80 11.80 24.55
N GLY A 245 -14.04 11.49 24.16
CA GLY A 245 -15.17 11.34 25.09
C GLY A 245 -15.28 9.98 25.77
N MET A 246 -14.34 9.05 25.52
CA MET A 246 -14.40 7.66 25.99
C MET A 246 -13.33 7.33 27.02
N SER A 247 -13.73 6.58 28.06
CA SER A 247 -12.81 5.86 28.94
C SER A 247 -11.98 4.83 28.17
N LEU A 248 -10.87 4.38 28.77
CA LEU A 248 -10.02 3.32 28.22
C LEU A 248 -10.82 2.03 27.98
N GLN A 249 -11.76 1.70 28.87
CA GLN A 249 -12.58 0.50 28.75
C GLN A 249 -13.50 0.58 27.53
N GLU A 250 -14.13 1.73 27.29
CA GLU A 250 -14.96 1.97 26.12
C GLU A 250 -14.12 1.95 24.83
N ARG A 251 -12.96 2.63 24.83
CA ARG A 251 -12.03 2.63 23.69
C ARG A 251 -11.57 1.22 23.28
N ARG A 252 -11.38 0.30 24.23
CA ARG A 252 -11.04 -1.11 23.95
C ARG A 252 -12.13 -1.88 23.19
N SER A 253 -13.35 -1.34 23.14
CA SER A 253 -14.50 -1.94 22.48
C SER A 253 -14.81 -1.29 21.12
N VAL A 254 -14.08 -0.24 20.73
CA VAL A 254 -14.26 0.44 19.45
C VAL A 254 -13.83 -0.48 18.29
N PRO A 255 -14.72 -0.78 17.33
CA PRO A 255 -14.38 -1.59 16.15
C PRO A 255 -13.18 -1.00 15.38
N GLY A 256 -12.25 -1.88 14.98
CA GLY A 256 -11.04 -1.50 14.25
C GLY A 256 -9.89 -0.96 15.13
N LEU A 257 -10.14 -0.58 16.39
CA LEU A 257 -9.10 -0.13 17.31
C LEU A 257 -8.44 -1.33 18.02
N GLU A 258 -7.14 -1.52 17.81
CA GLU A 258 -6.38 -2.55 18.52
C GLU A 258 -6.42 -2.27 20.04
N LYS A 259 -6.84 -3.26 20.85
CA LYS A 259 -6.91 -3.12 22.33
C LYS A 259 -5.60 -2.60 22.95
N ALA A 260 -4.46 -3.06 22.42
CA ALA A 260 -3.13 -2.66 22.86
C ALA A 260 -2.74 -1.22 22.46
N ARG A 261 -3.60 -0.50 21.74
CA ARG A 261 -3.44 0.91 21.34
C ARG A 261 -4.54 1.83 21.87
N ALA A 262 -5.51 1.27 22.60
CA ALA A 262 -6.67 2.02 23.05
C ALA A 262 -6.30 3.18 23.97
N ASP A 263 -5.26 3.04 24.79
CA ASP A 263 -4.74 4.06 25.68
C ASP A 263 -4.08 5.23 24.94
N ILE A 264 -3.29 4.94 23.91
CA ILE A 264 -2.56 5.96 23.13
C ILE A 264 -3.37 6.57 21.98
N SER A 265 -4.61 6.13 21.76
CA SER A 265 -5.39 6.52 20.59
C SER A 265 -5.77 8.00 20.59
N VAL A 266 -6.15 8.57 21.74
CA VAL A 266 -6.54 9.99 21.86
C VAL A 266 -5.37 10.90 21.46
N ALA A 267 -4.21 10.73 22.10
CA ALA A 267 -3.02 11.53 21.79
C ALA A 267 -2.59 11.38 20.32
N GLY A 268 -2.67 10.16 19.79
CA GLY A 268 -2.32 9.88 18.41
C GLY A 268 -3.25 10.52 17.40
N VAL A 269 -4.57 10.45 17.61
CA VAL A 269 -5.56 11.02 16.69
C VAL A 269 -5.64 12.54 16.83
N ALA A 270 -5.48 13.10 18.03
CA ALA A 270 -5.35 14.54 18.27
C ALA A 270 -4.20 15.15 17.45
N LEU A 271 -3.03 14.50 17.44
CA LEU A 271 -1.88 14.91 16.64
C LEU A 271 -2.21 14.93 15.15
N ILE A 272 -2.86 13.88 14.65
CA ILE A 272 -3.24 13.77 13.24
C ILE A 272 -4.25 14.88 12.89
N HIS A 273 -5.27 15.08 13.72
CA HIS A 273 -6.27 16.11 13.53
C HIS A 273 -5.63 17.50 13.49
N LYS A 274 -4.77 17.83 14.47
CA LYS A 274 -4.07 19.12 14.53
C LYS A 274 -3.15 19.36 13.35
N LEU A 275 -2.50 18.31 12.87
CA LEU A 275 -1.66 18.38 11.67
C LEU A 275 -2.51 18.71 10.43
N LEU A 276 -3.68 18.09 10.27
CA LEU A 276 -4.59 18.40 9.15
C LEU A 276 -5.11 19.83 9.23
N GLU A 277 -5.43 20.35 10.42
CA GLU A 277 -5.83 21.75 10.62
C GLU A 277 -4.73 22.73 10.16
N ILE A 278 -3.49 22.55 10.65
CA ILE A 278 -2.38 23.47 10.37
C ILE A 278 -1.98 23.44 8.89
N THR A 279 -2.00 22.26 8.28
CA THR A 279 -1.66 22.08 6.86
C THR A 279 -2.81 22.49 5.93
N GLY A 280 -4.03 22.69 6.46
CA GLY A 280 -5.23 22.92 5.66
C GLY A 280 -5.58 21.74 4.73
N SER A 281 -5.10 20.53 5.05
CA SER A 281 -5.32 19.34 4.23
C SER A 281 -6.73 18.80 4.44
N SER A 282 -7.46 18.63 3.33
CA SER A 282 -8.83 18.10 3.36
C SER A 282 -8.91 16.59 3.53
N GLU A 283 -7.79 15.88 3.39
CA GLU A 283 -7.76 14.43 3.38
C GLU A 283 -6.42 13.85 3.87
N LEU A 284 -6.50 12.71 4.54
CA LEU A 284 -5.37 11.93 5.00
C LEU A 284 -5.25 10.65 4.17
N THR A 285 -4.09 10.43 3.55
CA THR A 285 -3.78 9.11 2.96
C THR A 285 -3.03 8.27 3.97
N VAL A 286 -3.44 7.02 4.20
CA VAL A 286 -2.73 6.11 5.12
C VAL A 286 -1.91 5.10 4.33
N ALA A 287 -0.63 4.99 4.65
CA ALA A 287 0.29 4.03 4.06
C ALA A 287 0.70 2.96 5.07
N THR A 288 0.80 1.72 4.57
CA THR A 288 1.29 0.56 5.33
C THR A 288 2.78 0.33 5.19
N SER A 289 3.48 1.22 4.49
CA SER A 289 4.94 1.29 4.48
C SER A 289 5.49 1.56 5.88
N SER A 290 6.77 1.34 6.03
CA SER A 290 7.53 1.48 7.27
C SER A 290 9.02 1.63 6.95
N ILE A 291 9.81 1.94 7.96
CA ILE A 291 11.28 1.92 7.84
C ILE A 291 11.82 0.56 7.37
N ARG A 292 11.07 -0.54 7.58
CA ARG A 292 11.46 -1.88 7.14
C ARG A 292 11.42 -2.01 5.62
N ASP A 293 10.46 -1.35 4.97
CA ASP A 293 10.39 -1.24 3.51
C ASP A 293 11.59 -0.43 2.99
N GLY A 294 11.94 0.67 3.66
CA GLY A 294 13.15 1.45 3.33
C GLY A 294 14.44 0.65 3.47
N LEU A 295 14.56 -0.15 4.53
CA LEU A 295 15.70 -1.07 4.73
C LEU A 295 15.75 -2.14 3.64
N PHE A 296 14.59 -2.68 3.26
CA PHE A 296 14.48 -3.63 2.16
C PHE A 296 14.97 -3.03 0.84
N PHE A 297 14.43 -1.88 0.43
CA PHE A 297 14.84 -1.23 -0.82
C PHE A 297 16.32 -0.83 -0.83
N LYS A 298 16.87 -0.41 0.31
CA LYS A 298 18.31 -0.14 0.45
C LYS A 298 19.17 -1.40 0.33
N HIS A 299 18.65 -2.56 0.76
CA HIS A 299 19.33 -3.85 0.58
C HIS A 299 19.38 -4.26 -0.89
N ILE A 300 18.24 -4.22 -1.59
CA ILE A 300 18.15 -4.69 -2.98
C ILE A 300 18.67 -3.69 -4.03
N TYR A 301 18.71 -2.40 -3.69
CA TYR A 301 19.22 -1.31 -4.52
C TYR A 301 20.15 -0.38 -3.69
N PRO A 302 21.42 -0.78 -3.48
CA PRO A 302 22.32 -0.08 -2.56
C PRO A 302 22.83 1.28 -3.05
N ARG A 303 22.73 1.57 -4.36
CA ARG A 303 23.18 2.85 -4.94
C ARG A 303 22.08 3.91 -4.92
N ASP A 304 20.92 3.57 -5.48
CA ASP A 304 19.72 4.39 -5.47
C ASP A 304 18.56 3.51 -5.02
N PRO A 305 18.07 3.68 -3.78
CA PRO A 305 17.02 2.84 -3.25
C PRO A 305 15.63 3.21 -3.80
N ILE A 306 15.49 4.26 -4.63
CA ILE A 306 14.20 4.70 -5.17
C ILE A 306 13.95 4.04 -6.53
N VAL A 307 12.82 3.33 -6.66
CA VAL A 307 12.44 2.68 -7.93
C VAL A 307 11.94 3.72 -8.94
N PHE A 308 12.28 3.57 -10.22
CA PHE A 308 11.90 4.54 -11.25
C PHE A 308 10.39 4.76 -11.37
N ASN A 309 9.60 3.68 -11.38
CA ASN A 309 8.13 3.74 -11.39
C ASN A 309 7.56 2.68 -10.44
N VAL A 310 6.79 3.13 -9.45
CA VAL A 310 6.21 2.26 -8.41
C VAL A 310 5.31 1.19 -9.03
N LEU A 311 4.33 1.59 -9.84
CA LEU A 311 3.37 0.66 -10.42
C LEU A 311 4.05 -0.37 -11.32
N THR A 312 4.93 0.07 -12.23
CA THR A 312 5.67 -0.86 -13.11
C THR A 312 6.54 -1.82 -12.31
N HIS A 313 7.21 -1.35 -11.25
CA HIS A 313 8.02 -2.19 -10.39
C HIS A 313 7.18 -3.28 -9.71
N HIS A 314 6.06 -2.90 -9.08
CA HIS A 314 5.21 -3.86 -8.36
C HIS A 314 4.42 -4.79 -9.29
N THR A 315 3.98 -4.32 -10.46
CA THR A 315 3.39 -5.18 -11.50
C THR A 315 4.40 -6.21 -12.00
N LYS A 316 5.63 -5.77 -12.33
CA LYS A 316 6.69 -6.69 -12.78
C LYS A 316 7.07 -7.68 -11.68
N ASN A 317 7.14 -7.22 -10.42
CA ASN A 317 7.42 -8.10 -9.30
C ASN A 317 6.41 -9.24 -9.17
N LEU A 318 5.10 -8.96 -9.36
CA LEU A 318 4.07 -10.01 -9.33
C LEU A 318 4.26 -11.01 -10.47
N ILE A 319 4.51 -10.52 -11.69
CA ILE A 319 4.76 -11.36 -12.87
C ILE A 319 5.97 -12.27 -12.65
N ASP A 320 7.11 -11.67 -12.27
CA ASP A 320 8.39 -12.37 -12.11
C ASP A 320 8.40 -13.31 -10.88
N TYR A 321 7.74 -12.94 -9.78
CA TYR A 321 7.72 -13.77 -8.58
C TYR A 321 6.83 -15.01 -8.76
N HIS A 322 5.71 -14.86 -9.46
CA HIS A 322 4.78 -15.96 -9.74
C HIS A 322 5.06 -16.71 -11.05
N ASP A 323 6.16 -16.37 -11.75
CA ASP A 323 6.59 -17.01 -13.00
C ASP A 323 5.48 -17.01 -14.06
N LEU A 324 4.74 -15.89 -14.16
CA LEU A 324 3.72 -15.70 -15.18
C LEU A 324 4.35 -15.49 -16.56
N ASP A 325 3.64 -15.88 -17.61
CA ASP A 325 4.09 -15.69 -19.00
C ASP A 325 4.06 -14.20 -19.40
N GLU A 326 5.16 -13.49 -19.12
CA GLU A 326 5.29 -12.06 -19.40
C GLU A 326 5.10 -11.72 -20.88
N ASN A 327 5.46 -12.62 -21.79
CA ASN A 327 5.29 -12.39 -23.23
C ASN A 327 3.82 -12.34 -23.60
N HIS A 328 3.06 -13.35 -23.18
CA HIS A 328 1.61 -13.41 -23.37
C HIS A 328 0.91 -12.19 -22.73
N LEU A 329 1.21 -11.89 -21.47
CA LEU A 329 0.59 -10.77 -20.74
C LEU A 329 0.84 -9.42 -21.43
N ARG A 330 2.08 -9.17 -21.88
CA ARG A 330 2.43 -7.95 -22.61
C ARG A 330 1.73 -7.89 -23.97
N LYS A 331 1.61 -9.03 -24.64
CA LYS A 331 0.96 -9.13 -25.95
C LYS A 331 -0.50 -8.72 -25.88
N VAL A 332 -1.26 -9.35 -24.98
CA VAL A 332 -2.67 -9.04 -24.73
C VAL A 332 -2.84 -7.57 -24.34
N SER A 333 -2.02 -7.07 -23.42
CA SER A 333 -2.05 -5.67 -23.00
C SER A 333 -1.80 -4.70 -24.17
N ASN A 334 -0.79 -4.96 -25.00
CA ASN A 334 -0.46 -4.12 -26.15
C ASN A 334 -1.55 -4.15 -27.22
N LEU A 335 -2.12 -5.32 -27.54
CA LEU A 335 -3.23 -5.44 -28.48
C LEU A 335 -4.47 -4.69 -27.97
N ALA A 336 -4.81 -4.85 -26.69
CA ALA A 336 -5.96 -4.18 -26.09
C ALA A 336 -5.83 -2.65 -26.14
N VAL A 337 -4.65 -2.12 -25.78
CA VAL A 337 -4.37 -0.68 -25.83
C VAL A 337 -4.28 -0.16 -27.27
N THR A 338 -3.82 -0.97 -28.21
CA THR A 338 -3.84 -0.63 -29.64
C THR A 338 -5.27 -0.48 -30.15
N LEU A 339 -6.16 -1.42 -29.80
CA LEU A 339 -7.59 -1.34 -30.12
C LEU A 339 -8.25 -0.14 -29.44
N PHE A 340 -7.89 0.17 -28.20
CA PHE A 340 -8.35 1.38 -27.52
C PHE A 340 -7.98 2.63 -28.31
N ASP A 341 -6.72 2.77 -28.73
CA ASP A 341 -6.29 3.97 -29.45
C ASP A 341 -7.00 4.12 -30.80
N GLN A 342 -7.25 3.01 -31.52
CA GLN A 342 -7.89 3.04 -32.83
C GLN A 342 -9.43 3.17 -32.78
N LEU A 343 -10.06 2.81 -31.65
CA LEU A 343 -11.52 2.83 -31.48
C LEU A 343 -12.01 3.98 -30.58
N GLN A 344 -11.20 5.03 -30.43
CA GLN A 344 -11.49 6.19 -29.58
C GLN A 344 -12.86 6.82 -29.87
N GLU A 345 -13.27 6.87 -31.14
CA GLU A 345 -14.56 7.43 -31.56
C GLU A 345 -15.77 6.67 -31.00
N LEU A 346 -15.63 5.35 -30.76
CA LEU A 346 -16.69 4.51 -30.20
C LEU A 346 -16.81 4.68 -28.69
N HIS A 347 -15.72 4.48 -27.96
CA HIS A 347 -15.79 4.44 -26.50
C HIS A 347 -15.75 5.83 -25.85
N LYS A 348 -15.11 6.82 -26.50
CA LYS A 348 -14.96 8.22 -26.04
C LYS A 348 -14.29 8.33 -24.65
N LEU A 349 -13.26 7.51 -24.43
CA LEU A 349 -12.50 7.45 -23.18
C LEU A 349 -11.10 8.06 -23.36
N GLY A 350 -10.42 8.36 -22.26
CA GLY A 350 -9.15 9.08 -22.26
C GLY A 350 -7.97 8.29 -21.70
N SER A 351 -6.91 9.02 -21.34
CA SER A 351 -5.65 8.43 -20.85
C SER A 351 -5.78 7.66 -19.55
N PHE A 352 -6.73 8.04 -18.69
CA PHE A 352 -7.03 7.32 -17.45
C PHE A 352 -7.51 5.90 -17.75
N GLU A 353 -8.54 5.76 -18.58
CA GLU A 353 -9.09 4.46 -18.97
C GLU A 353 -8.11 3.61 -19.76
N ARG A 354 -7.33 4.24 -20.65
CA ARG A 354 -6.23 3.57 -21.37
C ARG A 354 -5.22 2.95 -20.40
N ARG A 355 -4.85 3.66 -19.33
CA ARG A 355 -3.94 3.16 -18.29
C ARG A 355 -4.57 2.00 -17.51
N LEU A 356 -5.86 2.05 -17.20
CA LEU A 356 -6.56 0.92 -16.56
C LEU A 356 -6.50 -0.33 -17.44
N LEU A 357 -6.79 -0.19 -18.74
CA LEU A 357 -6.76 -1.28 -19.70
C LEU A 357 -5.37 -1.89 -19.84
N LEU A 358 -4.32 -1.06 -19.91
CA LEU A 358 -2.93 -1.51 -19.95
C LEU A 358 -2.62 -2.43 -18.77
N ILE A 359 -2.91 -1.97 -17.55
CA ILE A 359 -2.57 -2.71 -16.33
C ILE A 359 -3.46 -3.94 -16.15
N ALA A 360 -4.75 -3.84 -16.47
CA ALA A 360 -5.66 -4.98 -16.45
C ALA A 360 -5.20 -6.07 -17.43
N GLY A 361 -4.76 -5.70 -18.64
CA GLY A 361 -4.17 -6.64 -19.60
C GLY A 361 -2.91 -7.32 -19.09
N LEU A 362 -2.06 -6.64 -18.31
CA LEU A 362 -0.87 -7.26 -17.71
C LEU A 362 -1.20 -8.20 -16.55
N LEU A 363 -2.40 -8.11 -15.97
CA LEU A 363 -2.78 -8.85 -14.76
C LEU A 363 -4.01 -9.75 -14.95
N HIS A 364 -4.53 -9.88 -16.17
CA HIS A 364 -5.80 -10.56 -16.45
C HIS A 364 -5.80 -12.03 -16.03
N GLU A 365 -4.65 -12.69 -16.10
CA GLU A 365 -4.45 -14.07 -15.66
C GLU A 365 -3.75 -14.18 -14.29
N LEU A 366 -3.64 -13.11 -13.50
CA LEU A 366 -2.98 -13.21 -12.19
C LEU A 366 -3.64 -14.27 -11.28
N GLY A 367 -4.92 -14.57 -11.47
CA GLY A 367 -5.64 -15.60 -10.71
C GLY A 367 -5.15 -17.04 -10.93
N VAL A 368 -4.39 -17.34 -11.99
CA VAL A 368 -3.90 -18.71 -12.27
C VAL A 368 -2.96 -19.23 -11.19
N VAL A 369 -2.38 -18.33 -10.38
CA VAL A 369 -1.55 -18.69 -9.21
C VAL A 369 -2.36 -19.40 -8.13
N ILE A 370 -3.69 -19.32 -8.17
CA ILE A 370 -4.62 -20.02 -7.29
C ILE A 370 -5.23 -21.22 -8.02
N SER A 371 -5.96 -20.97 -9.10
CA SER A 371 -6.65 -21.99 -9.89
C SER A 371 -7.12 -21.42 -11.22
N VAL A 372 -7.30 -22.29 -12.22
CA VAL A 372 -7.93 -21.96 -13.51
C VAL A 372 -9.47 -22.05 -13.46
N GLU A 373 -10.03 -22.77 -12.49
CA GLU A 373 -11.48 -22.83 -12.28
C GLU A 373 -11.96 -21.56 -11.58
N SER A 374 -13.03 -20.92 -12.08
CA SER A 374 -13.47 -19.59 -11.60
C SER A 374 -12.35 -18.53 -11.61
N LEU A 375 -11.52 -18.54 -12.66
CA LEU A 375 -10.35 -17.66 -12.81
C LEU A 375 -10.70 -16.18 -12.58
N GLU A 376 -11.87 -15.72 -13.01
CA GLU A 376 -12.35 -14.35 -12.82
C GLU A 376 -12.39 -13.95 -11.33
N LYS A 377 -12.83 -14.86 -10.45
CA LYS A 377 -12.88 -14.63 -9.00
C LYS A 377 -11.47 -14.59 -8.41
N HIS A 378 -10.59 -15.48 -8.88
CA HIS A 378 -9.20 -15.54 -8.43
C HIS A 378 -8.40 -14.32 -8.89
N THR A 379 -8.57 -13.87 -10.14
CA THR A 379 -7.94 -12.65 -10.65
C THR A 379 -8.41 -11.43 -9.87
N MET A 380 -9.73 -11.27 -9.68
CA MET A 380 -10.29 -10.18 -8.87
C MET A 380 -9.72 -10.16 -7.46
N TYR A 381 -9.78 -11.31 -6.76
CA TYR A 381 -9.28 -11.46 -5.40
C TYR A 381 -7.78 -11.16 -5.31
N THR A 382 -6.99 -11.71 -6.23
CA THR A 382 -5.53 -11.60 -6.19
C THR A 382 -5.08 -10.18 -6.49
N ILE A 383 -5.67 -9.48 -7.47
CA ILE A 383 -5.31 -8.07 -7.76
C ILE A 383 -5.65 -7.16 -6.57
N ILE A 384 -6.82 -7.37 -5.94
CA ILE A 384 -7.23 -6.57 -4.77
C ILE A 384 -6.26 -6.78 -3.61
N ASN A 385 -5.94 -8.04 -3.28
CA ASN A 385 -5.23 -8.40 -2.05
C ASN A 385 -3.71 -8.53 -2.19
N SER A 386 -3.17 -8.44 -3.40
CA SER A 386 -1.73 -8.44 -3.64
C SER A 386 -1.08 -7.09 -3.30
N PRO A 387 0.24 -7.05 -3.04
CA PRO A 387 0.99 -5.82 -2.81
C PRO A 387 1.20 -4.98 -4.10
N LEU A 388 0.14 -4.78 -4.91
CA LEU A 388 0.16 -3.97 -6.12
C LEU A 388 0.12 -2.47 -5.78
N ARG A 389 1.29 -1.88 -5.55
CA ARG A 389 1.44 -0.47 -5.14
C ARG A 389 1.37 0.49 -6.33
N GLY A 390 1.26 1.79 -6.03
CA GLY A 390 1.24 2.84 -7.06
C GLY A 390 -0.13 3.08 -7.72
N LEU A 391 -1.20 2.53 -7.11
CA LEU A 391 -2.59 2.75 -7.48
C LEU A 391 -3.36 3.31 -6.29
N THR A 392 -4.34 4.16 -6.59
CA THR A 392 -5.44 4.46 -5.68
C THR A 392 -6.33 3.22 -5.49
N HIS A 393 -7.14 3.19 -4.43
CA HIS A 393 -8.15 2.14 -4.26
C HIS A 393 -9.11 2.05 -5.45
N ARG A 394 -9.56 3.19 -5.98
CA ARG A 394 -10.46 3.24 -7.14
C ARG A 394 -9.83 2.58 -8.36
N GLU A 395 -8.59 2.95 -8.70
CA GLU A 395 -7.87 2.32 -9.82
C GLU A 395 -7.66 0.82 -9.58
N ARG A 396 -7.26 0.40 -8.38
CA ARG A 396 -7.05 -1.02 -8.07
C ARG A 396 -8.33 -1.84 -8.27
N VAL A 397 -9.48 -1.35 -7.77
CA VAL A 397 -10.77 -2.04 -7.92
C VAL A 397 -11.23 -2.05 -9.38
N LEU A 398 -11.08 -0.94 -10.11
CA LEU A 398 -11.39 -0.90 -11.56
C LEU A 398 -10.55 -1.89 -12.35
N ILE A 399 -9.23 -1.92 -12.11
CA ILE A 399 -8.30 -2.86 -12.74
C ILE A 399 -8.70 -4.30 -12.42
N ALA A 400 -9.06 -4.59 -11.16
CA ALA A 400 -9.44 -5.93 -10.74
C ALA A 400 -10.71 -6.42 -11.45
N PHE A 401 -11.76 -5.59 -11.55
CA PHE A 401 -12.98 -5.92 -12.30
C PHE A 401 -12.72 -6.08 -13.80
N LEU A 402 -11.93 -5.18 -14.38
CA LEU A 402 -11.59 -5.23 -15.80
C LEU A 402 -10.75 -6.47 -16.14
N ALA A 403 -9.73 -6.77 -15.34
CA ALA A 403 -8.90 -7.95 -15.48
C ALA A 403 -9.70 -9.25 -15.29
N ALA A 404 -10.61 -9.29 -14.31
CA ALA A 404 -11.54 -10.41 -14.13
C ALA A 404 -12.53 -10.58 -15.30
N SER A 405 -12.72 -9.53 -16.12
CA SER A 405 -13.63 -9.53 -17.25
C SER A 405 -13.02 -10.01 -18.59
N HIS A 406 -11.80 -10.57 -18.57
CA HIS A 406 -11.04 -10.89 -19.79
C HIS A 406 -11.62 -12.04 -20.64
N GLU A 407 -12.36 -12.98 -20.05
CA GLU A 407 -13.10 -14.00 -20.82
C GLU A 407 -14.58 -13.67 -21.00
N GLN A 408 -15.24 -13.19 -19.94
CA GLN A 408 -16.63 -12.77 -19.91
C GLN A 408 -16.78 -11.59 -18.97
N LEU A 409 -17.78 -10.73 -19.21
CA LEU A 409 -18.01 -9.56 -18.36
C LEU A 409 -18.32 -9.98 -16.91
N PHE A 410 -17.48 -9.56 -15.96
CA PHE A 410 -17.60 -9.88 -14.55
C PHE A 410 -17.86 -8.61 -13.73
N LEU A 411 -19.07 -8.48 -13.19
CA LEU A 411 -19.50 -7.31 -12.38
C LEU A 411 -20.05 -7.71 -11.00
N ALA A 412 -19.83 -8.95 -10.58
CA ALA A 412 -20.36 -9.46 -9.32
C ALA A 412 -19.81 -8.66 -8.13
N GLY A 413 -20.71 -8.07 -7.32
CA GLY A 413 -20.35 -7.26 -6.15
C GLY A 413 -19.94 -5.81 -6.46
N LEU A 414 -19.96 -5.38 -7.72
CA LEU A 414 -19.58 -4.02 -8.12
C LEU A 414 -20.43 -2.94 -7.43
N GLU A 415 -21.73 -3.16 -7.28
CA GLU A 415 -22.63 -2.21 -6.61
C GLU A 415 -22.22 -1.90 -5.16
N LYS A 416 -21.67 -2.89 -4.43
CA LYS A 416 -21.16 -2.67 -3.07
C LYS A 416 -19.94 -1.74 -3.08
N HIS A 417 -19.06 -1.89 -4.06
CA HIS A 417 -17.90 -1.00 -4.20
C HIS A 417 -18.29 0.43 -4.63
N ILE A 418 -19.47 0.62 -5.23
CA ILE A 418 -20.02 1.95 -5.55
C ILE A 418 -20.69 2.57 -4.31
N SER A 419 -21.50 1.81 -3.58
CA SER A 419 -22.28 2.34 -2.45
C SER A 419 -21.47 2.50 -1.16
N GLN A 420 -20.45 1.66 -0.97
CA GLN A 420 -19.66 1.57 0.26
C GLN A 420 -18.16 1.73 0.02
N GLY A 421 -17.73 1.97 -1.22
CA GLY A 421 -16.32 1.83 -1.56
C GLY A 421 -15.73 2.97 -2.36
N SER A 422 -14.62 2.64 -3.04
CA SER A 422 -13.86 3.60 -3.83
C SER A 422 -14.42 3.90 -5.22
N LEU A 423 -15.42 3.14 -5.69
CA LEU A 423 -15.97 3.32 -7.04
C LEU A 423 -17.05 4.40 -7.09
N ARG A 424 -17.23 4.98 -8.27
CA ARG A 424 -18.26 5.97 -8.59
C ARG A 424 -19.34 5.35 -9.47
N ALA A 425 -20.54 5.94 -9.52
CA ALA A 425 -21.65 5.43 -10.34
C ALA A 425 -21.28 5.20 -11.83
N GLY A 426 -20.46 6.07 -12.42
CA GLY A 426 -20.01 5.93 -13.81
C GLY A 426 -18.92 4.87 -14.06
N ASP A 427 -18.35 4.27 -13.00
CA ASP A 427 -17.24 3.31 -13.15
C ASP A 427 -17.69 1.98 -13.77
N ALA A 428 -18.97 1.61 -13.62
CA ALA A 428 -19.55 0.44 -14.28
C ALA A 428 -19.46 0.56 -15.81
N GLU A 429 -19.74 1.74 -16.35
CA GLU A 429 -19.72 2.00 -17.79
C GLU A 429 -18.29 1.98 -18.35
N ILE A 430 -17.30 2.42 -17.55
CA ILE A 430 -15.89 2.30 -17.94
C ILE A 430 -15.52 0.82 -18.14
N ILE A 431 -15.88 -0.06 -17.20
CA ILE A 431 -15.57 -1.49 -17.31
C ILE A 431 -16.27 -2.12 -18.51
N LYS A 432 -17.56 -1.83 -18.70
CA LYS A 432 -18.34 -2.35 -19.83
C LYS A 432 -17.76 -1.92 -21.18
N LYS A 433 -17.31 -0.67 -21.30
CA LYS A 433 -16.64 -0.16 -22.51
C LYS A 433 -15.23 -0.69 -22.71
N LEU A 434 -14.51 -1.10 -21.67
CA LEU A 434 -13.13 -1.59 -21.82
C LEU A 434 -13.05 -3.12 -21.99
N ALA A 435 -13.98 -3.86 -21.39
CA ALA A 435 -13.94 -5.33 -21.37
C ALA A 435 -13.97 -5.96 -22.77
N PRO A 436 -14.78 -5.51 -23.75
CA PRO A 436 -14.75 -6.06 -25.11
C PRO A 436 -13.36 -5.95 -25.77
N LEU A 437 -12.64 -4.84 -25.55
CA LEU A 437 -11.31 -4.63 -26.11
C LEU A 437 -10.30 -5.63 -25.52
N LEU A 438 -10.35 -5.83 -24.20
CA LEU A 438 -9.52 -6.81 -23.52
C LEU A 438 -9.84 -8.25 -23.95
N GLN A 439 -11.14 -8.58 -24.08
CA GLN A 439 -11.60 -9.90 -24.49
C GLN A 439 -11.16 -10.25 -25.92
N ILE A 440 -11.27 -9.30 -26.85
CA ILE A 440 -10.78 -9.46 -28.23
C ILE A 440 -9.26 -9.69 -28.20
N ALA A 441 -8.52 -8.85 -27.49
CA ALA A 441 -7.06 -8.96 -27.39
C ALA A 441 -6.60 -10.29 -26.76
N HIS A 442 -7.29 -10.76 -25.72
CA HIS A 442 -7.02 -12.05 -25.10
C HIS A 442 -7.31 -13.21 -26.07
N SER A 443 -8.45 -13.19 -26.76
CA SER A 443 -8.78 -14.20 -27.79
C SER A 443 -7.76 -14.26 -28.92
N LEU A 444 -7.13 -13.13 -29.28
CA LEU A 444 -6.11 -13.06 -30.33
C LEU A 444 -4.75 -13.64 -29.93
N ASP A 445 -4.51 -13.92 -28.65
CA ASP A 445 -3.26 -14.51 -28.17
C ASP A 445 -3.51 -15.69 -27.22
N ARG A 446 -4.71 -16.29 -27.24
CA ARG A 446 -5.11 -17.37 -26.32
C ARG A 446 -4.24 -18.62 -26.44
N SER A 447 -3.70 -18.88 -27.64
CA SER A 447 -2.75 -19.96 -27.91
C SER A 447 -1.36 -19.70 -27.30
N ARG A 448 -1.05 -18.43 -26.96
CA ARG A 448 0.27 -17.96 -26.48
C ARG A 448 1.42 -18.12 -27.47
N ASP A 449 1.09 -18.46 -28.72
CA ASP A 449 2.07 -18.65 -29.79
C ASP A 449 2.57 -17.32 -30.39
N GLY A 450 1.97 -16.19 -30.00
CA GLY A 450 2.35 -14.86 -30.48
C GLY A 450 2.08 -14.63 -31.97
N MET A 451 1.22 -15.46 -32.58
CA MET A 451 0.91 -15.46 -34.02
C MET A 451 0.43 -14.10 -34.51
N VAL A 452 -0.50 -13.49 -33.77
CA VAL A 452 -0.99 -12.13 -34.04
C VAL A 452 0.05 -11.16 -33.51
N THR A 453 0.60 -10.29 -34.33
CA THR A 453 1.57 -9.27 -33.89
C THR A 453 0.98 -7.88 -33.77
N HIS A 454 0.05 -7.55 -34.65
CA HIS A 454 -0.57 -6.24 -34.74
C HIS A 454 -2.03 -6.37 -35.14
N VAL A 455 -2.81 -5.34 -34.83
CA VAL A 455 -4.20 -5.19 -35.28
C VAL A 455 -4.40 -3.81 -35.87
N GLN A 456 -5.22 -3.74 -36.90
CA GLN A 456 -5.65 -2.49 -37.51
C GLN A 456 -7.16 -2.50 -37.63
N SER A 457 -7.83 -1.50 -37.08
CA SER A 457 -9.27 -1.35 -37.17
C SER A 457 -9.67 -0.32 -38.21
N ARG A 458 -10.72 -0.61 -38.95
CA ARG A 458 -11.43 0.34 -39.80
C ARG A 458 -12.85 0.51 -39.28
N LEU A 459 -13.21 1.74 -38.96
CA LEU A 459 -14.53 2.08 -38.49
C LEU A 459 -15.39 2.66 -39.62
N THR A 460 -16.60 2.13 -39.74
CA THR A 460 -17.70 2.71 -40.51
C THR A 460 -18.89 2.93 -39.56
N PRO A 461 -19.94 3.68 -39.95
CA PRO A 461 -21.09 3.92 -39.08
C PRO A 461 -21.80 2.65 -38.57
N GLU A 462 -21.71 1.54 -39.31
CA GLU A 462 -22.43 0.30 -38.98
C GLU A 462 -21.51 -0.86 -38.59
N ILE A 463 -20.24 -0.84 -39.03
CA ILE A 463 -19.29 -1.95 -38.92
C ILE A 463 -17.93 -1.44 -38.45
N CYS A 464 -17.40 -2.13 -37.44
CA CYS A 464 -16.00 -2.09 -37.02
C CYS A 464 -15.30 -3.34 -37.57
N GLU A 465 -14.41 -3.16 -38.52
CA GLU A 465 -13.56 -4.24 -39.06
C GLU A 465 -12.22 -4.23 -38.34
N ILE A 466 -11.76 -5.37 -37.82
CA ILE A 466 -10.42 -5.54 -37.25
C ILE A 466 -9.64 -6.50 -38.14
N TYR A 467 -8.58 -5.97 -38.76
CA TYR A 467 -7.60 -6.71 -39.54
C TYR A 467 -6.49 -7.22 -38.60
N VAL A 468 -6.29 -8.53 -38.61
CA VAL A 468 -5.32 -9.24 -37.77
C VAL A 468 -4.06 -9.51 -38.59
N LEU A 469 -2.92 -8.97 -38.13
CA LEU A 469 -1.63 -9.07 -38.83
C LEU A 469 -0.66 -9.92 -38.00
N GLY A 470 0.01 -10.87 -38.65
CA GLY A 470 0.83 -11.88 -37.97
C GLY A 470 1.89 -12.51 -38.87
N ALA A 471 2.76 -13.33 -38.27
CA ALA A 471 3.79 -14.06 -39.01
C ALA A 471 3.21 -15.18 -39.89
N ALA A 472 2.04 -15.70 -39.52
CA ALA A 472 1.31 -16.73 -40.23
C ALA A 472 -0.22 -16.47 -40.14
N LYS A 473 -1.01 -17.29 -40.83
CA LYS A 473 -2.48 -17.22 -40.75
C LYS A 473 -2.95 -17.54 -39.32
N ALA A 474 -3.70 -16.63 -38.72
CA ALA A 474 -4.21 -16.73 -37.36
C ALA A 474 -5.69 -17.16 -37.36
N ASP A 475 -6.02 -18.27 -38.04
CA ASP A 475 -7.40 -18.72 -38.26
C ASP A 475 -8.12 -19.11 -36.95
N LEU A 476 -7.39 -19.62 -35.97
CA LEU A 476 -7.95 -19.99 -34.66
C LEU A 476 -8.23 -18.75 -33.82
N GLU A 477 -7.28 -17.84 -33.78
CA GLU A 477 -7.31 -16.57 -33.05
C GLU A 477 -8.43 -15.67 -33.56
N THR A 478 -8.52 -15.51 -34.90
CA THR A 478 -9.58 -14.71 -35.55
C THR A 478 -10.97 -15.30 -35.27
N LYS A 479 -11.13 -16.62 -35.33
CA LYS A 479 -12.40 -17.29 -35.01
C LYS A 479 -12.78 -17.15 -33.53
N ASP A 480 -11.83 -17.27 -32.61
CA ASP A 480 -12.12 -17.09 -31.18
C ASP A 480 -12.48 -15.64 -30.87
N ALA A 481 -11.74 -14.68 -31.42
CA ALA A 481 -12.02 -13.26 -31.25
C ALA A 481 -13.38 -12.86 -31.85
N ALA A 482 -13.78 -13.45 -32.99
CA ALA A 482 -15.08 -13.18 -33.60
C ALA A 482 -16.27 -13.58 -32.71
N ARG A 483 -16.09 -14.50 -31.74
CA ARG A 483 -17.12 -14.83 -30.74
C ARG A 483 -17.49 -13.65 -29.84
N ARG A 484 -16.64 -12.62 -29.78
CA ARG A 484 -16.87 -11.39 -29.00
C ARG A 484 -17.79 -10.40 -29.70
N ALA A 485 -18.19 -10.64 -30.94
CA ALA A 485 -19.02 -9.72 -31.72
C ALA A 485 -20.35 -9.36 -31.04
N ALA A 486 -21.02 -10.31 -30.37
CA ALA A 486 -22.28 -10.03 -29.67
C ALA A 486 -22.09 -9.09 -28.48
N ALA A 487 -21.02 -9.29 -27.68
CA ALA A 487 -20.69 -8.42 -26.55
C ALA A 487 -20.27 -7.02 -27.03
N PHE A 488 -19.48 -6.95 -28.11
CA PHE A 488 -19.08 -5.69 -28.74
C PHE A 488 -20.27 -4.90 -29.27
N PHE A 489 -21.19 -5.56 -30.00
CA PHE A 489 -22.40 -4.91 -30.52
C PHE A 489 -23.32 -4.42 -29.41
N LYS A 490 -23.49 -5.20 -28.34
CA LYS A 490 -24.29 -4.79 -27.17
C LYS A 490 -23.79 -3.49 -26.56
N GLU A 491 -22.47 -3.29 -26.52
CA GLU A 491 -21.86 -2.13 -25.89
C GLU A 491 -21.79 -0.90 -26.83
N TYR A 492 -21.40 -1.10 -28.09
CA TYR A 492 -21.12 0.01 -29.01
C TYR A 492 -22.18 0.22 -30.10
N GLY A 493 -23.18 -0.65 -30.20
CA GLY A 493 -24.19 -0.61 -31.27
C GLY A 493 -23.62 -0.83 -32.68
N THR A 494 -22.36 -1.26 -32.78
CA THR A 494 -21.61 -1.40 -34.03
C THR A 494 -21.28 -2.86 -34.27
N LYS A 495 -21.51 -3.38 -35.49
CA LYS A 495 -21.20 -4.79 -35.80
C LYS A 495 -19.69 -4.99 -35.84
N LEU A 496 -19.20 -6.11 -35.30
CA LEU A 496 -17.79 -6.44 -35.30
C LEU A 496 -17.49 -7.52 -36.35
N THR A 497 -16.52 -7.25 -37.21
CA THR A 497 -15.95 -8.22 -38.15
C THR A 497 -14.45 -8.34 -37.89
N ILE A 498 -13.93 -9.56 -37.75
CA ILE A 498 -12.51 -9.81 -37.55
C ILE A 498 -12.01 -10.69 -38.68
N THR A 499 -11.00 -10.21 -39.41
CA THR A 499 -10.46 -10.88 -40.60
C THR A 499 -8.94 -10.91 -40.56
N GLN A 500 -8.35 -11.88 -41.25
CA GLN A 500 -6.92 -11.88 -41.52
C GLN A 500 -6.59 -10.72 -42.48
N GLY A 501 -5.59 -9.91 -42.11
CA GLY A 501 -5.06 -8.82 -42.93
C GLY A 501 -3.90 -9.23 -43.82
#